data_AF-A0A7W1UGZ5-F1
#
_entry.id   AF-A0A7W1UGZ5-F1
#
_cell.length_a   1.000
_cell.length_b   1.000
_cell.length_c   1.000
_cell.angle_alpha   90.00
_cell.angle_beta   90.00
_cell.angle_gamma   90.00
#
_symmetry.space_group_name_H-M   'P 1'
#
loop_
_entity.id
_entity.type
_entity.pdbx_description
1 polymer ?
#
loop_
_entity_poly.entity_id
_entity_poly.type
_entity_poly.pdbx_seq_one_letter_code
_entity_poly.pdbx_strand_id
1 'polypeptide(L)'
;MRLTSEEAGFLDTTPIKEGKLVDFVVIGQLDRAVEFAEKFWTDNISCPKQTARLSAAIHSLFLSLNPQALRFEQFQYVYMALEACFAMLRQKHKNGCNTNHAQRLSWMCEKLAVSIPTWAAIDVEQAKKTEVSGLRNDAFHEALFAGEPFGFAIEGAGSSQNLVLEMQNLTCRILAGILGVSDKEYLKAAVNNRQTHRVRVSS
;
A
#
# COMPACT_ATOMS: atom_id res chain seq x y z
N MET A 1 10.44 18.15 25.58
CA MET A 1 11.87 18.04 25.22
C MET A 1 12.39 16.76 25.83
N ARG A 2 12.78 15.76 25.03
CA ARG A 2 13.35 14.50 25.53
C ARG A 2 14.85 14.53 25.25
N LEU A 3 15.65 14.37 26.30
CA LEU A 3 17.10 14.34 26.24
C LEU A 3 17.51 12.88 25.97
N THR A 4 18.03 12.61 24.79
CA THR A 4 18.72 11.36 24.46
C THR A 4 20.22 11.68 24.38
N SER A 5 21.05 10.71 24.80
CA SER A 5 22.50 10.84 24.87
C SER A 5 23.19 10.52 23.53
N GLU A 6 22.44 10.12 22.51
CA GLU A 6 22.98 9.85 21.17
C GLU A 6 22.70 11.04 20.25
N GLU A 7 23.70 11.43 19.45
CA GLU A 7 23.61 12.52 18.46
C GLU A 7 22.63 12.21 17.31
N ALA A 8 21.99 11.04 17.33
CA ALA A 8 21.01 10.58 16.37
C ALA A 8 19.59 10.57 16.96
N GLY A 9 19.15 11.68 17.56
CA GLY A 9 17.81 11.81 18.15
C GLY A 9 16.65 11.48 17.19
N PHE A 10 16.89 11.43 15.88
CA PHE A 10 15.90 10.99 14.88
C PHE A 10 15.67 9.46 14.87
N LEU A 11 16.66 8.66 15.27
CA LEU A 11 16.56 7.19 15.37
C LEU A 11 15.67 6.79 16.56
N ASP A 12 15.70 7.57 17.64
CA ASP A 12 14.83 7.40 18.82
C ASP A 12 13.44 8.05 18.66
N THR A 13 13.27 8.96 17.71
CA THR A 13 11.97 9.59 17.44
C THR A 13 11.12 8.72 16.55
N THR A 14 10.53 7.69 17.13
CA THR A 14 9.09 7.65 17.43
C THR A 14 8.80 6.21 17.84
N PRO A 15 8.44 5.91 19.09
CA PRO A 15 7.73 4.67 19.37
C PRO A 15 6.37 4.80 18.70
N ILE A 16 6.32 4.42 17.43
CA ILE A 16 5.07 4.22 16.74
C ILE A 16 4.51 2.97 17.39
N LYS A 17 3.35 3.10 18.05
CA LYS A 17 2.63 1.95 18.57
C LYS A 17 2.59 0.88 17.47
N GLU A 18 2.86 -0.36 17.84
CA GLU A 18 2.72 -1.48 16.92
C GLU A 18 1.36 -1.39 16.21
N GLY A 19 1.35 -1.67 14.89
CA GLY A 19 0.12 -1.58 14.11
C GLY A 19 -0.28 -0.18 13.62
N LYS A 20 0.50 0.88 13.89
CA LYS A 20 0.12 2.26 13.51
C LYS A 20 0.65 2.74 12.15
N LEU A 21 1.81 2.26 11.69
CA LEU A 21 2.30 2.56 10.32
C LEU A 21 2.01 1.47 9.29
N VAL A 22 1.92 0.25 9.78
CA VAL A 22 1.67 -0.96 9.00
C VAL A 22 0.74 -1.83 9.82
N ASP A 23 -0.01 -2.72 9.18
CA ASP A 23 -0.96 -3.61 9.84
C ASP A 23 -0.34 -4.94 10.29
N PHE A 24 0.99 -4.99 10.41
CA PHE A 24 1.69 -6.19 10.84
C PHE A 24 2.84 -5.91 11.81
N VAL A 25 3.22 -6.94 12.54
CA VAL A 25 4.44 -7.03 13.34
C VAL A 25 5.28 -8.18 12.82
N VAL A 26 6.58 -7.93 12.65
CA VAL A 26 7.53 -8.99 12.30
C VAL A 26 7.79 -9.84 13.53
N ILE A 27 7.65 -11.15 13.40
CA ILE A 27 7.97 -12.09 14.46
C ILE A 27 9.15 -12.97 14.06
N GLY A 28 10.07 -13.20 15.01
CA GLY A 28 11.30 -13.94 14.79
C GLY A 28 12.53 -13.04 14.65
N GLN A 29 13.37 -13.34 13.66
CA GLN A 29 14.67 -12.67 13.41
C GLN A 29 14.47 -11.32 12.69
N LEU A 30 14.44 -10.21 13.45
CA LEU A 30 14.29 -8.84 12.91
C LEU A 30 15.39 -8.45 11.93
N ASP A 31 16.61 -8.95 12.14
CA ASP A 31 17.74 -8.87 11.23
C ASP A 31 17.38 -9.36 9.81
N ARG A 32 16.53 -10.39 9.69
CA ARG A 32 16.05 -10.87 8.39
C ARG A 32 15.16 -9.87 7.67
N ALA A 33 14.41 -9.04 8.39
CA ALA A 33 13.60 -8.00 7.76
C ALA A 33 14.49 -6.96 7.03
N VAL A 34 15.66 -6.67 7.59
CA VAL A 34 16.65 -5.79 6.95
C VAL A 34 17.24 -6.43 5.71
N GLU A 35 17.52 -7.74 5.76
CA GLU A 35 18.02 -8.49 4.59
C GLU A 35 17.07 -8.43 3.39
N PHE A 36 15.75 -8.44 3.59
CA PHE A 36 14.79 -8.27 2.48
C PHE A 36 14.92 -6.89 1.80
N ALA A 37 15.09 -5.83 2.58
CA ALA A 37 15.30 -4.48 2.05
C ALA A 37 16.65 -4.35 1.34
N GLU A 38 17.72 -4.89 1.94
CA GLU A 38 19.06 -4.92 1.34
C GLU A 38 19.08 -5.74 0.05
N LYS A 39 18.41 -6.89 0.03
CA LYS A 39 18.26 -7.72 -1.17
C LYS A 39 17.54 -6.96 -2.27
N PHE A 40 16.42 -6.29 -1.96
CA PHE A 40 15.73 -5.47 -2.95
C PHE A 40 16.64 -4.37 -3.51
N TRP A 41 17.39 -3.69 -2.65
CA TRP A 41 18.34 -2.65 -3.06
C TRP A 41 19.42 -3.22 -4.00
N THR A 42 20.06 -4.30 -3.59
CA THR A 42 21.15 -4.95 -4.35
C THR A 42 20.66 -5.48 -5.70
N ASP A 43 19.51 -6.14 -5.75
CA ASP A 43 18.90 -6.66 -6.97
C ASP A 43 18.52 -5.53 -7.96
N ASN A 44 18.36 -4.28 -7.47
CA ASN A 44 17.94 -3.13 -8.26
C ASN A 44 19.00 -2.02 -8.35
N ILE A 45 20.26 -2.29 -7.98
CA ILE A 45 21.33 -1.27 -7.98
C ILE A 45 21.57 -0.67 -9.37
N SER A 46 21.38 -1.46 -10.42
CA SER A 46 21.49 -1.04 -11.82
C SER A 46 20.27 -0.24 -12.32
N CYS A 47 19.22 -0.11 -11.51
CA CYS A 47 18.04 0.67 -11.82
C CYS A 47 17.63 1.59 -10.65
N PRO A 48 18.26 2.77 -10.50
CA PRO A 48 17.95 3.71 -9.42
C PRO A 48 16.47 4.14 -9.34
N LYS A 49 15.76 4.07 -10.46
CA LYS A 49 14.32 4.38 -10.49
C LYS A 49 13.47 3.35 -9.73
N GLN A 50 13.92 2.09 -9.60
CA GLN A 50 13.23 1.07 -8.81
C GLN A 50 13.35 1.33 -7.32
N THR A 51 14.55 1.67 -6.85
CA THR A 51 14.78 1.99 -5.43
C THR A 51 14.10 3.30 -5.03
N ALA A 52 14.06 4.30 -5.92
CA ALA A 52 13.28 5.51 -5.74
C ALA A 52 11.77 5.22 -5.66
N ARG A 53 11.23 4.28 -6.45
CA ARG A 53 9.81 3.89 -6.40
C ARG A 53 9.45 3.18 -5.09
N LEU A 54 10.33 2.34 -4.55
CA LEU A 54 10.11 1.73 -3.25
C LEU A 54 9.98 2.80 -2.16
N SER A 55 10.92 3.74 -2.13
CA SER A 55 10.89 4.87 -1.20
C SER A 55 9.61 5.70 -1.40
N ALA A 56 9.27 6.06 -2.65
CA ALA A 56 8.05 6.81 -2.95
C ALA A 56 6.77 6.08 -2.50
N ALA A 57 6.69 4.76 -2.67
CA ALA A 57 5.55 3.95 -2.22
C ALA A 57 5.41 3.96 -0.70
N ILE A 58 6.50 3.74 0.04
CA ILE A 58 6.52 3.76 1.51
C ILE A 58 6.14 5.15 2.04
N HIS A 59 6.74 6.21 1.49
CA HIS A 59 6.45 7.58 1.92
C HIS A 59 5.00 7.96 1.62
N SER A 60 4.48 7.58 0.46
CA SER A 60 3.08 7.87 0.09
C SER A 60 2.11 7.09 0.98
N LEU A 61 2.42 5.83 1.33
CA LEU A 61 1.65 5.10 2.34
C LEU A 61 1.63 5.84 3.68
N PHE A 62 2.78 6.32 4.17
CA PHE A 62 2.85 7.03 5.45
C PHE A 62 2.13 8.38 5.42
N LEU A 63 2.19 9.11 4.31
CA LEU A 63 1.41 10.34 4.13
C LEU A 63 -0.10 10.06 4.17
N SER A 64 -0.55 8.92 3.63
CA SER A 64 -1.96 8.53 3.71
C SER A 64 -2.45 8.26 5.14
N LEU A 65 -1.54 8.00 6.08
CA LEU A 65 -1.85 7.78 7.50
C LEU A 65 -1.90 9.08 8.30
N ASN A 66 -1.64 10.24 7.68
CA ASN A 66 -1.68 11.52 8.37
C ASN A 66 -3.13 11.85 8.81
N PRO A 67 -3.41 11.92 10.13
CA PRO A 67 -4.77 12.22 10.62
C PRO A 67 -5.23 13.64 10.29
N GLN A 68 -4.32 14.54 9.90
CA GLN A 68 -4.67 15.90 9.48
C GLN A 68 -5.05 16.00 7.99
N ALA A 69 -4.74 14.97 7.19
CA ALA A 69 -5.09 14.96 5.78
C ALA A 69 -6.60 14.68 5.59
N LEU A 70 -7.22 15.38 4.65
CA LEU A 70 -8.60 15.14 4.24
C LEU A 70 -8.73 13.75 3.59
N ARG A 71 -9.93 13.16 3.62
CA ARG A 71 -10.12 11.78 3.13
C ARG A 71 -9.74 11.58 1.67
N PHE A 72 -10.01 12.56 0.81
CA PHE A 72 -9.59 12.50 -0.59
C PHE A 72 -8.05 12.56 -0.72
N GLU A 73 -7.35 13.30 0.14
CA GLU A 73 -5.88 13.38 0.13
C GLU A 73 -5.29 12.04 0.58
N GLN A 74 -5.81 11.46 1.66
CA GLN A 74 -5.42 10.13 2.12
C GLN A 74 -5.61 9.08 1.01
N PHE A 75 -6.75 9.12 0.32
CA PHE A 75 -7.02 8.29 -0.85
C PHE A 75 -5.98 8.51 -1.95
N GLN A 76 -5.69 9.75 -2.33
CA GLN A 76 -4.69 10.05 -3.37
C GLN A 76 -3.31 9.53 -2.98
N TYR A 77 -2.89 9.70 -1.73
CA TYR A 77 -1.60 9.22 -1.24
C TYR A 77 -1.49 7.69 -1.30
N VAL A 78 -2.48 6.95 -0.81
CA VAL A 78 -2.45 5.49 -0.88
C VAL A 78 -2.59 5.00 -2.33
N TYR A 79 -3.34 5.71 -3.18
CA TYR A 79 -3.42 5.42 -4.60
C TYR A 79 -2.06 5.57 -5.31
N MET A 80 -1.32 6.65 -5.00
CA MET A 80 0.04 6.86 -5.51
C MET A 80 1.00 5.77 -5.03
N ALA A 81 0.86 5.29 -3.80
CA ALA A 81 1.64 4.16 -3.29
C ALA A 81 1.40 2.87 -4.10
N LEU A 82 0.14 2.56 -4.41
CA LEU A 82 -0.25 1.41 -5.23
C LEU A 82 0.26 1.54 -6.67
N GLU A 83 0.22 2.74 -7.26
CA GLU A 83 0.75 2.98 -8.60
C GLU A 83 2.28 2.84 -8.68
N ALA A 84 2.99 3.27 -7.63
CA ALA A 84 4.42 3.03 -7.51
C ALA A 84 4.73 1.52 -7.40
N CYS A 85 3.95 0.77 -6.62
CA CYS A 85 4.04 -0.70 -6.53
C CYS A 85 3.81 -1.37 -7.89
N PHE A 86 2.78 -0.92 -8.63
CA PHE A 86 2.49 -1.42 -9.96
C PHE A 86 3.66 -1.16 -10.92
N ALA A 87 4.23 0.03 -10.89
CA ALA A 87 5.37 0.38 -11.73
C ALA A 87 6.62 -0.47 -11.42
N MET A 88 6.83 -0.84 -10.15
CA MET A 88 7.89 -1.77 -9.74
C MET A 88 7.66 -3.16 -10.33
N LEU A 89 6.48 -3.75 -10.09
CA LEU A 89 6.14 -5.08 -10.58
C LEU A 89 6.11 -5.16 -12.11
N ARG A 90 5.54 -4.16 -12.80
CA ARG A 90 5.50 -4.11 -14.26
C ARG A 90 6.91 -4.14 -14.86
N GLN A 91 7.86 -3.44 -14.24
CA GLN A 91 9.24 -3.46 -14.70
C GLN A 91 9.93 -4.80 -14.42
N LYS A 92 9.59 -5.48 -13.33
CA LYS A 92 10.05 -6.85 -13.05
C LYS A 92 9.48 -7.87 -14.04
N HIS A 93 8.26 -7.65 -14.52
CA HIS A 93 7.51 -8.54 -15.42
C HIS A 93 7.31 -7.93 -16.83
N LYS A 94 8.39 -7.44 -17.47
CA LYS A 94 8.34 -6.66 -18.73
C LYS A 94 7.50 -7.27 -19.88
N ASN A 95 7.34 -8.59 -19.92
CA ASN A 95 6.65 -9.31 -21.00
C ASN A 95 5.19 -9.70 -20.68
N GLY A 96 4.64 -9.35 -19.50
CA GLY A 96 3.39 -9.94 -19.01
C GLY A 96 2.34 -8.95 -18.49
N CYS A 97 2.45 -7.66 -18.84
CA CYS A 97 1.58 -6.63 -18.30
C CYS A 97 0.92 -5.80 -19.42
N ASN A 98 -0.22 -6.27 -19.90
CA ASN A 98 -1.15 -5.47 -20.73
C ASN A 98 -2.45 -5.24 -19.96
N THR A 99 -2.34 -4.54 -18.82
CA THR A 99 -3.47 -4.26 -17.94
C THR A 99 -3.89 -2.80 -18.07
N ASN A 100 -5.20 -2.59 -18.23
CA ASN A 100 -5.78 -1.26 -18.08
C ASN A 100 -5.75 -0.83 -16.60
N HIS A 101 -6.11 0.42 -16.30
CA HIS A 101 -6.01 0.97 -14.95
C HIS A 101 -6.85 0.18 -13.92
N ALA A 102 -8.06 -0.24 -14.29
CA ALA A 102 -8.95 -1.01 -13.42
C ALA A 102 -8.40 -2.40 -13.08
N GLN A 103 -7.61 -2.99 -13.98
CA GLN A 103 -7.03 -4.33 -13.83
C GLN A 103 -5.74 -4.36 -13.00
N ARG A 104 -5.12 -3.21 -12.71
CA ARG A 104 -3.77 -3.16 -12.11
C ARG A 104 -3.72 -3.79 -10.73
N LEU A 105 -4.72 -3.52 -9.89
CA LEU A 105 -4.76 -4.04 -8.53
C LEU A 105 -4.92 -5.56 -8.52
N SER A 106 -5.87 -6.10 -9.28
CA SER A 106 -6.07 -7.55 -9.40
C SER A 106 -4.80 -8.22 -9.92
N TRP A 107 -4.15 -7.65 -10.94
CA TRP A 107 -2.90 -8.18 -11.49
C TRP A 107 -1.75 -8.18 -10.47
N MET A 108 -1.58 -7.10 -9.69
CA MET A 108 -0.56 -7.07 -8.64
C MET A 108 -0.82 -8.13 -7.58
N CYS A 109 -2.08 -8.26 -7.15
CA CYS A 109 -2.48 -9.25 -6.16
C CYS A 109 -2.19 -10.67 -6.65
N GLU A 110 -2.54 -11.00 -7.89
CA GLU A 110 -2.24 -12.29 -8.52
C GLU A 110 -0.73 -12.57 -8.57
N LYS A 111 0.09 -11.58 -8.98
CA LYS A 111 1.55 -11.75 -9.07
C LYS A 111 2.21 -11.99 -7.72
N LEU A 112 1.64 -11.45 -6.65
CA LEU A 112 2.16 -11.58 -5.29
C LEU A 112 1.44 -12.63 -4.45
N ALA A 113 0.47 -13.36 -5.02
CA ALA A 113 -0.41 -14.28 -4.30
C ALA A 113 -1.13 -13.64 -3.10
N VAL A 114 -1.46 -12.34 -3.22
CA VAL A 114 -2.26 -11.58 -2.26
C VAL A 114 -3.75 -11.74 -2.59
N SER A 115 -4.60 -11.81 -1.56
CA SER A 115 -6.05 -11.88 -1.75
C SER A 115 -6.58 -10.58 -2.38
N ILE A 116 -7.41 -10.68 -3.42
CA ILE A 116 -8.01 -9.54 -4.10
C ILE A 116 -9.23 -9.06 -3.29
N PRO A 117 -9.25 -7.81 -2.78
CA PRO A 117 -10.44 -7.27 -2.11
C PRO A 117 -11.60 -7.06 -3.09
N THR A 118 -12.84 -7.10 -2.60
CA THR A 118 -14.05 -6.97 -3.43
C THR A 118 -14.09 -5.66 -4.22
N TRP A 119 -13.69 -4.55 -3.62
CA TRP A 119 -13.61 -3.23 -4.28
C TRP A 119 -12.52 -3.12 -5.35
N ALA A 120 -11.56 -4.06 -5.36
CA ALA A 120 -10.49 -4.16 -6.37
C ALA A 120 -10.75 -5.28 -7.39
N ALA A 121 -11.78 -6.10 -7.18
CA ALA A 121 -12.17 -7.14 -8.11
C ALA A 121 -12.87 -6.50 -9.31
N ILE A 122 -12.52 -6.95 -10.51
CA ILE A 122 -13.17 -6.49 -11.73
C ILE A 122 -14.54 -7.12 -11.79
N ASP A 123 -15.57 -6.28 -11.80
CA ASP A 123 -16.92 -6.74 -12.10
C ASP A 123 -17.04 -7.03 -13.61
N VAL A 124 -17.30 -8.29 -13.95
CA VAL A 124 -17.47 -8.76 -15.33
C VAL A 124 -18.81 -8.30 -15.90
N GLU A 125 -19.81 -8.04 -15.06
CA GLU A 125 -21.14 -7.57 -15.43
C GLU A 125 -21.17 -6.04 -15.58
N GLN A 126 -20.42 -5.29 -14.75
CA GLN A 126 -20.38 -3.82 -14.77
C GLN A 126 -19.16 -3.24 -15.51
N ALA A 127 -19.07 -3.49 -16.82
CA ALA A 127 -18.20 -2.74 -17.75
C ALA A 127 -16.71 -2.67 -17.39
N LYS A 128 -16.16 -3.69 -16.71
CA LYS A 128 -14.73 -3.80 -16.33
C LYS A 128 -14.21 -2.63 -15.49
N LYS A 129 -15.07 -1.98 -14.70
CA LYS A 129 -14.66 -0.97 -13.72
C LYS A 129 -14.60 -1.59 -12.32
N THR A 130 -13.63 -1.16 -11.53
CA THR A 130 -13.59 -1.40 -10.09
C THR A 130 -14.08 -0.15 -9.35
N GLU A 131 -14.60 -0.30 -8.13
CA GLU A 131 -15.02 0.83 -7.29
C GLU A 131 -13.89 1.88 -7.17
N VAL A 132 -12.67 1.42 -6.89
CA VAL A 132 -11.50 2.29 -6.79
C VAL A 132 -11.13 2.97 -8.11
N SER A 133 -11.30 2.29 -9.25
CA SER A 133 -11.03 2.92 -10.55
C SER A 133 -12.03 4.01 -10.90
N GLY A 134 -13.30 3.86 -10.48
CA GLY A 134 -14.34 4.88 -10.60
C GLY A 134 -14.03 6.08 -9.71
N LEU A 135 -13.82 5.83 -8.41
CA LEU A 135 -13.48 6.88 -7.45
C LEU A 135 -12.22 7.66 -7.83
N ARG A 136 -11.21 6.98 -8.38
CA ARG A 136 -10.01 7.62 -8.95
C ARG A 136 -10.41 8.53 -10.11
N ASN A 137 -11.21 8.03 -11.05
CA ASN A 137 -11.57 8.81 -12.23
C ASN A 137 -12.22 10.14 -11.82
N ASP A 138 -13.19 10.08 -10.92
CA ASP A 138 -13.94 11.23 -10.43
C ASP A 138 -13.01 12.18 -9.65
N ALA A 139 -12.13 11.65 -8.81
CA ALA A 139 -11.18 12.47 -8.04
C ALA A 139 -10.20 13.22 -8.94
N PHE A 140 -9.63 12.56 -9.95
CA PHE A 140 -8.58 13.18 -10.77
C PHE A 140 -9.13 14.00 -11.95
N HIS A 141 -10.32 13.70 -12.45
CA HIS A 141 -10.89 14.38 -13.62
C HIS A 141 -12.02 15.35 -13.29
N GLU A 142 -12.73 15.15 -12.18
CA GLU A 142 -13.92 15.93 -11.84
C GLU A 142 -13.79 16.66 -10.49
N ALA A 143 -12.68 16.47 -9.77
CA ALA A 143 -12.47 16.97 -8.40
C ALA A 143 -13.58 16.52 -7.42
N LEU A 144 -14.13 15.33 -7.66
CA LEU A 144 -15.16 14.71 -6.85
C LEU A 144 -14.61 13.52 -6.05
N PHE A 145 -15.00 13.40 -4.79
CA PHE A 145 -14.69 12.26 -3.94
C PHE A 145 -15.99 11.72 -3.34
N ALA A 146 -16.31 10.47 -3.65
CA ALA A 146 -17.60 9.84 -3.29
C ALA A 146 -18.82 10.64 -3.78
N GLY A 147 -18.72 11.26 -4.96
CA GLY A 147 -19.80 12.06 -5.57
C GLY A 147 -19.88 13.52 -5.12
N GLU A 148 -19.06 13.92 -4.13
CA GLU A 148 -19.06 15.28 -3.56
C GLU A 148 -17.78 16.04 -3.92
N PRO A 149 -17.80 17.39 -3.99
CA PRO A 149 -16.58 18.17 -4.15
C PRO A 149 -15.56 17.88 -3.05
N PHE A 150 -14.27 18.00 -3.36
CA PHE A 150 -13.20 17.85 -2.38
C PHE A 150 -13.44 18.72 -1.12
N GLY A 151 -13.31 18.09 0.04
CA GLY A 151 -13.56 18.72 1.35
C GLY A 151 -15.00 18.64 1.85
N PHE A 152 -15.95 18.20 1.02
CA PHE A 152 -17.38 18.07 1.41
C PHE A 152 -17.78 16.63 1.76
N ALA A 153 -17.04 15.63 1.28
CA ALA A 153 -17.27 14.24 1.66
C ALA A 153 -17.04 14.05 3.17
N ILE A 154 -18.14 13.83 3.89
CA ILE A 154 -18.13 13.56 5.33
C ILE A 154 -17.71 12.10 5.54
N GLU A 155 -16.91 11.85 6.59
CA GLU A 155 -16.59 10.49 7.02
C GLU A 155 -17.87 9.65 7.17
N GLY A 156 -17.93 8.51 6.46
CA GLY A 156 -19.03 7.56 6.57
C GLY A 156 -20.20 7.75 5.60
N ALA A 157 -20.20 8.79 4.76
CA ALA A 157 -21.17 8.97 3.68
C ALA A 157 -20.63 8.33 2.38
N GLY A 158 -21.19 7.17 1.99
CA GLY A 158 -20.79 6.41 0.79
C GLY A 158 -20.78 4.89 0.99
N SER A 159 -20.57 4.12 -0.08
CA SER A 159 -20.61 2.65 -0.09
C SER A 159 -19.45 1.97 0.65
N SER A 160 -18.34 2.66 0.89
CA SER A 160 -17.13 2.05 1.43
C SER A 160 -16.49 2.88 2.56
N GLN A 161 -17.13 2.82 3.73
CA GLN A 161 -16.73 3.57 4.93
C GLN A 161 -15.27 3.34 5.37
N ASN A 162 -14.64 2.22 4.95
CA ASN A 162 -13.26 1.88 5.30
C ASN A 162 -12.32 1.77 4.08
N LEU A 163 -12.71 2.22 2.88
CA LEU A 163 -11.92 1.98 1.66
C LEU A 163 -10.45 2.40 1.77
N VAL A 164 -10.20 3.61 2.29
CA VAL A 164 -8.83 4.14 2.46
C VAL A 164 -8.01 3.24 3.38
N LEU A 165 -8.60 2.79 4.50
CA LEU A 165 -7.95 1.86 5.42
C LEU A 165 -7.66 0.52 4.76
N GLU A 166 -8.61 -0.02 4.00
CA GLU A 166 -8.43 -1.27 3.28
C GLU A 166 -7.34 -1.17 2.21
N MET A 167 -7.26 -0.03 1.52
CA MET A 167 -6.19 0.27 0.57
C MET A 167 -4.83 0.37 1.26
N GLN A 168 -4.75 0.94 2.46
CA GLN A 168 -3.52 1.00 3.25
C GLN A 168 -3.04 -0.40 3.63
N ASN A 169 -3.95 -1.23 4.14
CA ASN A 169 -3.69 -2.63 4.49
C ASN A 169 -3.28 -3.46 3.25
N LEU A 170 -3.94 -3.25 2.10
CA LEU A 170 -3.54 -3.90 0.85
C LEU A 170 -2.14 -3.46 0.42
N THR A 171 -1.83 -2.17 0.53
CA THR A 171 -0.51 -1.62 0.20
C THR A 171 0.59 -2.25 1.07
N CYS A 172 0.33 -2.48 2.36
CA CYS A 172 1.26 -3.18 3.24
C CYS A 172 1.57 -4.60 2.75
N ARG A 173 0.56 -5.37 2.32
CA ARG A 173 0.73 -6.72 1.75
C ARG A 173 1.50 -6.70 0.44
N ILE A 174 1.18 -5.75 -0.44
CA ILE A 174 1.86 -5.60 -1.73
C ILE A 174 3.33 -5.24 -1.52
N LEU A 175 3.63 -4.28 -0.64
CA LEU A 175 5.01 -3.90 -0.32
C LEU A 175 5.79 -5.07 0.27
N ALA A 176 5.21 -5.82 1.21
CA ALA A 176 5.83 -7.01 1.77
C ALA A 176 6.13 -8.05 0.67
N GLY A 177 5.18 -8.32 -0.22
CA GLY A 177 5.38 -9.23 -1.34
C GLY A 177 6.44 -8.75 -2.34
N ILE A 178 6.53 -7.44 -2.61
CA ILE A 178 7.58 -6.84 -3.46
C ILE A 178 8.96 -7.03 -2.85
N LEU A 179 9.08 -6.84 -1.53
CA LEU A 179 10.31 -7.05 -0.77
C LEU A 179 10.70 -8.54 -0.68
N GLY A 180 9.79 -9.46 -0.99
CA GLY A 180 10.07 -10.90 -1.05
C GLY A 180 9.50 -11.71 0.12
N VAL A 181 8.67 -11.12 0.97
CA VAL A 181 7.96 -11.86 2.03
C VAL A 181 7.06 -12.92 1.39
N SER A 182 7.14 -14.14 1.90
CA SER A 182 6.41 -15.32 1.38
C SER A 182 5.36 -15.88 2.35
N ASP A 183 5.11 -15.19 3.47
CA ASP A 183 4.12 -15.57 4.48
C ASP A 183 2.70 -15.56 3.90
N LYS A 184 2.20 -16.74 3.56
CA LYS A 184 0.87 -16.91 2.95
C LYS A 184 -0.27 -16.53 3.89
N GLU A 185 -0.09 -16.65 5.21
CA GLU A 185 -1.14 -16.28 6.16
C GLU A 185 -1.36 -14.78 6.13
N TYR A 186 -0.27 -14.00 6.16
CA TYR A 186 -0.35 -12.55 6.06
C TYR A 186 -0.77 -12.07 4.66
N LEU A 187 -0.14 -12.57 3.60
CA LEU A 187 -0.43 -12.12 2.23
C LEU A 187 -1.89 -12.39 1.83
N LYS A 188 -2.50 -13.45 2.35
CA LYS A 188 -3.91 -13.79 2.07
C LYS A 188 -4.90 -13.26 3.09
N ALA A 189 -4.44 -12.71 4.22
CA ALA A 189 -5.33 -12.16 5.24
C ALA A 189 -6.22 -11.06 4.65
N ALA A 190 -7.48 -11.02 5.10
CA ALA A 190 -8.43 -10.01 4.67
C ALA A 190 -7.95 -8.60 5.07
N VAL A 191 -8.21 -7.60 4.21
CA VAL A 191 -7.80 -6.20 4.41
C VAL A 191 -8.85 -5.34 5.11
N ASN A 192 -10.06 -5.87 5.29
CA ASN A 192 -11.24 -5.18 5.83
C ASN A 192 -11.35 -5.21 7.36
N ASN A 193 -10.25 -5.51 8.05
CA ASN A 193 -10.20 -5.54 9.51
C ASN A 193 -9.08 -4.63 10.04
N ARG A 194 -9.10 -4.39 11.35
CA ARG A 194 -8.10 -3.59 12.07
C ARG A 194 -7.14 -4.48 12.88
N GLN A 195 -6.98 -5.74 12.50
CA GLN A 195 -6.12 -6.65 13.22
C GLN A 195 -4.65 -6.36 12.86
N THR A 196 -3.78 -6.50 13.84
CA THR A 196 -2.34 -6.53 13.59
C THR A 196 -1.93 -7.97 13.30
N HIS A 197 -1.40 -8.22 12.12
CA HIS A 197 -0.98 -9.55 11.67
C HIS A 197 0.44 -9.86 12.11
N ARG A 198 0.71 -11.12 12.41
CA ARG A 198 2.08 -11.59 12.70
C ARG A 198 2.68 -12.07 11.39
N VAL A 199 3.79 -11.46 10.98
CA VAL A 199 4.50 -11.83 9.74
C VAL A 199 5.75 -12.60 10.08
N ARG A 200 5.84 -13.81 9.53
CA ARG A 200 7.04 -14.65 9.58
C ARG A 200 7.96 -14.31 8.41
N VAL A 201 9.17 -13.92 8.75
CA VAL A 201 10.28 -13.72 7.81
C VAL A 201 11.15 -14.98 7.82
N SER A 202 10.88 -15.92 6.92
CA SER A 202 11.65 -17.16 6.76
C SER A 202 12.13 -17.30 5.32
N SER A 203 13.38 -17.76 5.15
CA SER A 203 14.03 -18.06 3.87
C SER A 203 13.42 -19.26 3.15
#